data_AF-A0AAU2NNV6-F1
#
_entry.id   AF-A0AAU2NNV6-F1
#
_cell.length_a   1.000
_cell.length_b   1.000
_cell.length_c   1.000
_cell.angle_alpha   90.00
_cell.angle_beta   90.00
_cell.angle_gamma   90.00
#
_symmetry.space_group_name_H-M   'P 1'
#
loop_
_entity.id
_entity.type
_entity.pdbx_description
1 polymer ?
#
loop_
_entity_poly.entity_id
_entity_poly.type
_entity_poly.pdbx_seq_one_letter_code
_entity_poly.pdbx_strand_id
1 'polypeptide(L)'
;MSPLFPIARPLGLAARMSAAQHAEINIEANELCAPAALDPVFDRLTVPTRYVLATGGNLGGDPKLMEQIRANLDPVLARHPNIRVSAKVASNHSKILRNDFRAVADAVRELAVTPAHQVA
;
A
#
# COMPACT_ATOMS: atom_id res chain seq x y z
N MET A 1 -1.01 -12.21 -23.63
CA MET A 1 -0.83 -10.73 -23.53
C MET A 1 -1.33 -10.12 -24.83
N SER A 2 -2.00 -8.96 -24.78
CA SER A 2 -2.51 -8.30 -25.98
C SER A 2 -1.36 -8.00 -26.96
N PRO A 3 -1.53 -8.25 -28.28
CA PRO A 3 -0.52 -7.91 -29.29
C PRO A 3 -0.25 -6.41 -29.40
N LEU A 4 -1.05 -5.56 -28.73
CA LEU A 4 -0.85 -4.12 -28.67
C LEU A 4 0.28 -3.69 -27.70
N PHE A 5 0.68 -4.56 -26.77
CA PHE A 5 1.65 -4.21 -25.73
C PHE A 5 3.05 -3.84 -26.26
N PRO A 6 3.62 -4.53 -27.27
CA PRO A 6 4.89 -4.13 -27.87
C PRO A 6 4.88 -2.71 -28.45
N ILE A 7 3.74 -2.25 -28.98
CA ILE A 7 3.57 -0.91 -29.54
C ILE A 7 3.31 0.14 -28.45
N ALA A 8 2.51 -0.20 -27.44
CA ALA A 8 2.18 0.70 -26.33
C ALA A 8 3.35 0.92 -25.36
N ARG A 9 4.27 -0.04 -25.24
CA ARG A 9 5.42 -0.03 -24.33
C ARG A 9 6.38 1.17 -24.54
N PRO A 10 6.87 1.49 -25.75
CA PRO A 10 7.73 2.66 -25.96
C PRO A 10 7.02 3.99 -25.64
N LEU A 11 5.68 4.02 -25.76
CA LEU A 11 4.86 5.20 -25.45
C LEU A 11 4.54 5.35 -23.95
N GLY A 12 5.00 4.44 -23.10
CA GLY A 12 4.70 4.45 -21.66
C GLY A 12 3.25 4.03 -21.33
N LEU A 13 2.53 3.45 -22.29
CA LEU A 13 1.13 3.04 -22.15
C LEU A 13 0.97 1.55 -21.82
N ALA A 14 2.07 0.81 -21.75
CA ALA A 14 2.12 -0.58 -21.33
C ALA A 14 3.36 -0.85 -20.48
N ALA A 15 3.32 -1.94 -19.73
CA ALA A 15 4.42 -2.35 -18.88
C ALA A 15 5.72 -2.60 -19.66
N ARG A 16 6.85 -2.25 -19.04
CA ARG A 16 8.19 -2.50 -19.58
C ARG A 16 8.77 -3.85 -19.15
N MET A 17 8.10 -4.58 -18.27
CA MET A 17 8.53 -5.91 -17.84
C MET A 17 7.84 -7.00 -18.68
N SER A 18 8.52 -8.12 -18.86
CA SER A 18 7.90 -9.33 -19.40
C SER A 18 6.90 -9.91 -18.38
N ALA A 19 6.04 -10.83 -18.81
CA ALA A 19 5.14 -11.52 -17.87
C ALA A 19 5.91 -12.34 -16.81
N ALA A 20 7.04 -12.94 -17.18
CA ALA A 20 7.88 -13.68 -16.23
C ALA A 20 8.46 -12.74 -15.17
N GLN A 21 8.97 -11.57 -15.57
CA GLN A 21 9.48 -10.56 -14.63
C GLN A 21 8.38 -10.02 -13.72
N HIS A 22 7.17 -9.79 -14.24
CA HIS A 22 6.03 -9.44 -13.38
C HIS A 22 5.70 -10.54 -12.38
N ALA A 23 5.75 -11.81 -12.78
CA ALA A 23 5.48 -12.92 -11.87
C ALA A 23 6.53 -13.01 -10.77
N GLU A 24 7.81 -12.94 -11.12
CA GLU A 24 8.93 -12.92 -10.16
C GLU A 24 8.79 -11.79 -9.14
N ILE A 25 8.53 -10.56 -9.59
CA ILE A 25 8.36 -9.42 -8.69
C ILE A 25 7.13 -9.57 -7.80
N ASN A 26 6.03 -10.15 -8.29
CA ASN A 26 4.86 -10.41 -7.43
C ASN A 26 5.14 -11.49 -6.38
N ILE A 27 5.95 -12.51 -6.70
CA ILE A 27 6.39 -13.52 -5.73
C ILE A 27 7.26 -12.86 -4.66
N GLU A 28 8.29 -12.11 -5.07
CA GLU A 28 9.18 -11.38 -4.17
C GLU A 28 8.40 -10.39 -3.28
N ALA A 29 7.44 -9.65 -3.85
CA ALA A 29 6.61 -8.72 -3.10
C ALA A 29 5.81 -9.42 -1.99
N ASN A 30 5.28 -10.63 -2.23
CA ASN A 30 4.62 -11.42 -1.20
C ASN A 30 5.59 -11.85 -0.10
N GLU A 31 6.81 -12.26 -0.45
CA GLU A 31 7.85 -12.63 0.52
C GLU A 31 8.27 -11.43 1.38
N LEU A 32 8.48 -10.26 0.77
CA LEU A 32 8.81 -9.02 1.46
C LEU A 32 7.67 -8.49 2.33
N CYS A 33 6.42 -8.74 1.95
CA CYS A 33 5.24 -8.35 2.73
C CYS A 33 4.84 -9.41 3.77
N ALA A 34 5.52 -10.56 3.83
CA ALA A 34 5.28 -11.54 4.87
C ALA A 34 5.65 -10.96 6.25
N PRO A 35 4.91 -11.30 7.33
CA PRO A 35 5.17 -10.76 8.66
C PRO A 35 6.63 -10.87 9.10
N ALA A 36 7.26 -12.04 8.87
CA ALA A 36 8.67 -12.27 9.24
C ALA A 36 9.67 -11.29 8.59
N ALA A 37 9.36 -10.76 7.41
CA ALA A 37 10.21 -9.79 6.70
C ALA A 37 9.80 -8.34 7.00
N LEU A 38 8.49 -8.06 7.04
CA LEU A 38 7.96 -6.70 7.14
C LEU A 38 7.82 -6.19 8.58
N ASP A 39 7.48 -7.05 9.54
CA ASP A 39 7.29 -6.63 10.94
C ASP A 39 8.52 -5.94 11.54
N PRO A 40 9.77 -6.40 11.31
CA PRO A 40 10.96 -5.69 11.77
C PRO A 40 11.13 -4.30 11.13
N VAL A 41 10.53 -4.04 9.96
CA VAL A 41 10.50 -2.70 9.36
C VAL A 41 9.53 -1.82 10.13
N PHE A 42 8.33 -2.33 10.43
CA PHE A 42 7.36 -1.60 11.26
C PHE A 42 7.92 -1.28 12.65
N ASP A 43 8.62 -2.22 13.27
CA ASP A 43 9.20 -2.06 14.61
C ASP A 43 10.30 -1.01 14.72
N ARG A 44 10.91 -0.66 13.58
CA ARG A 44 11.94 0.38 13.51
C ARG A 44 11.37 1.77 13.22
N LEU A 45 10.06 1.92 13.01
CA LEU A 45 9.45 3.21 12.69
C LEU A 45 9.39 4.13 13.92
N THR A 46 10.35 5.04 14.04
CA THR A 46 10.38 6.02 15.13
C THR A 46 9.52 7.25 14.89
N VAL A 47 8.97 7.42 13.69
CA VAL A 47 8.22 8.61 13.28
C VAL A 47 6.72 8.33 13.18
N PRO A 48 5.86 9.33 13.49
CA PRO A 48 4.43 9.21 13.23
C PRO A 48 4.18 8.85 11.77
N THR A 49 3.39 7.79 11.55
CA THR A 49 3.10 7.22 10.23
C THR A 49 1.59 7.10 10.07
N ARG A 50 1.07 7.44 8.89
CA ARG A 50 -0.36 7.38 8.59
C ARG A 50 -0.66 6.53 7.38
N TYR A 51 -1.64 5.65 7.54
CA TYR A 51 -2.20 4.82 6.49
C TYR A 51 -3.52 5.40 5.98
N VAL A 52 -3.65 5.48 4.66
CA VAL A 52 -4.94 5.66 3.98
C VAL A 52 -5.19 4.39 3.18
N LEU A 53 -6.17 3.60 3.63
CA LEU A 53 -6.40 2.24 3.12
C LEU A 53 -7.52 2.23 2.08
N ALA A 54 -7.21 1.68 0.91
CA ALA A 54 -8.18 1.47 -0.16
C ALA A 54 -8.93 0.15 0.06
N THR A 55 -10.26 0.16 0.08
CA THR A 55 -11.12 -1.02 0.31
C THR A 55 -11.69 -1.61 -0.98
N GLY A 56 -11.61 -0.89 -2.09
CA GLY A 56 -12.04 -1.35 -3.41
C GLY A 56 -11.25 -2.55 -3.93
N GLY A 57 -11.84 -3.26 -4.88
CA GLY A 57 -11.24 -4.44 -5.50
C GLY A 57 -9.95 -4.14 -6.28
N ASN A 58 -9.06 -5.13 -6.30
CA ASN A 58 -7.81 -5.11 -7.06
C ASN A 58 -7.91 -6.08 -8.24
N LEU A 59 -7.18 -5.81 -9.31
CA LEU A 59 -7.13 -6.71 -10.47
C LEU A 59 -6.59 -8.08 -10.04
N GLY A 60 -7.37 -9.13 -10.27
CA GLY A 60 -6.99 -10.50 -9.91
C GLY A 60 -7.11 -10.86 -8.42
N GLY A 61 -7.63 -9.95 -7.58
CA GLY A 61 -7.81 -10.20 -6.15
C GLY A 61 -9.24 -10.54 -5.78
N ASP A 62 -9.45 -11.65 -5.07
CA ASP A 62 -10.73 -11.96 -4.45
C ASP A 62 -11.04 -10.97 -3.31
N PRO A 63 -12.26 -10.40 -3.23
CA PRO A 63 -12.60 -9.40 -2.21
C PRO A 63 -12.40 -9.87 -0.77
N LYS A 64 -12.69 -11.14 -0.45
CA LYS A 64 -12.54 -11.68 0.90
C LYS A 64 -11.06 -11.85 1.24
N LEU A 65 -10.26 -12.33 0.30
CA LEU A 65 -8.81 -12.40 0.44
C LEU A 65 -8.20 -11.01 0.66
N MET A 66 -8.63 -10.00 -0.10
CA MET A 66 -8.13 -8.63 0.07
C MET A 66 -8.46 -8.08 1.46
N GLU A 67 -9.63 -8.39 2.02
CA GLU A 67 -9.96 -7.95 3.37
C GLU A 67 -9.10 -8.66 4.43
N GLN A 68 -8.81 -9.95 4.25
CA GLN A 68 -7.87 -10.67 5.10
C GLN A 68 -6.47 -10.05 5.06
N ILE A 69 -5.97 -9.70 3.87
CA ILE A 69 -4.66 -9.05 3.71
C ILE A 69 -4.65 -7.69 4.43
N ARG A 70 -5.74 -6.90 4.36
CA ARG A 70 -5.83 -5.62 5.08
C ARG A 70 -5.81 -5.81 6.59
N ALA A 71 -6.45 -6.87 7.09
CA ALA A 71 -6.48 -7.19 8.52
C ALA A 71 -5.08 -7.55 9.08
N ASN A 72 -4.11 -7.92 8.24
CA ASN A 72 -2.72 -8.11 8.68
C ASN A 72 -2.07 -6.84 9.25
N LEU A 73 -2.65 -5.66 9.02
CA LEU A 73 -2.19 -4.42 9.64
C LEU A 73 -2.64 -4.30 11.11
N ASP A 74 -3.70 -4.98 11.54
CA ASP A 74 -4.28 -4.81 12.88
C ASP A 74 -3.27 -5.15 14.01
N PRO A 75 -2.48 -6.24 13.94
CA PRO A 75 -1.45 -6.53 14.94
C PRO A 75 -0.38 -5.42 15.02
N VAL A 76 -0.03 -4.82 13.89
CA VAL A 76 0.95 -3.72 13.81
C VAL A 76 0.39 -2.46 14.49
N LEU A 77 -0.86 -2.10 14.20
CA LEU A 77 -1.53 -0.95 14.83
C LEU A 77 -1.68 -1.14 16.34
N ALA A 78 -1.97 -2.36 16.79
CA ALA A 78 -2.13 -2.66 18.21
C ALA A 78 -0.82 -2.50 19.00
N ARG A 79 0.33 -2.84 18.39
CA ARG A 79 1.63 -2.82 19.06
C ARG A 79 2.46 -1.56 18.82
N HIS A 80 2.15 -0.77 17.79
CA HIS A 80 2.99 0.35 17.36
C HIS A 80 2.28 1.71 17.40
N PRO A 81 2.44 2.52 18.47
CA PRO A 81 1.64 3.75 18.70
C PRO A 81 1.86 4.86 17.66
N ASN A 82 3.00 4.85 16.97
CA ASN A 82 3.30 5.81 15.90
C ASN A 82 2.50 5.55 14.61
N ILE A 83 2.00 4.32 14.39
CA ILE A 83 1.33 3.93 13.15
C ILE A 83 -0.18 4.00 13.39
N ARG A 84 -0.88 4.74 12.53
CA ARG A 84 -2.35 4.88 12.60
C ARG A 84 -2.97 4.83 11.21
N VAL A 85 -4.22 4.36 11.13
CA VAL A 85 -5.05 4.51 9.93
C VAL A 85 -5.82 5.81 10.04
N SER A 86 -5.56 6.77 9.15
CA SER A 86 -6.31 8.03 9.09
C SER A 86 -7.65 7.85 8.39
N ALA A 87 -7.71 7.00 7.35
CA ALA A 87 -8.97 6.72 6.66
C ALA A 87 -8.97 5.36 5.95
N LYS A 88 -10.18 4.81 5.77
CA LYS A 88 -10.49 3.75 4.81
C LYS A 88 -11.38 4.35 3.71
N VAL A 89 -11.06 4.12 2.43
CA VAL A 89 -11.75 4.73 1.28
C VAL A 89 -12.16 3.69 0.25
N ALA A 90 -13.27 3.93 -0.45
CA ALA A 90 -13.90 2.95 -1.33
C ALA A 90 -13.13 2.65 -2.63
N SER A 91 -12.23 3.54 -3.07
CA SER A 91 -11.38 3.26 -4.24
C SER A 91 -10.39 2.13 -3.96
N ASN A 92 -9.56 1.81 -4.96
CA ASN A 92 -8.46 0.87 -4.85
C ASN A 92 -7.10 1.59 -4.93
N HIS A 93 -6.02 0.83 -4.75
CA HIS A 93 -4.65 1.35 -4.67
C HIS A 93 -4.22 2.15 -5.92
N SER A 94 -4.71 1.79 -7.11
CA SER A 94 -4.39 2.51 -8.35
C SER A 94 -5.18 3.81 -8.54
N LYS A 95 -6.27 3.99 -7.78
CA LYS A 95 -7.23 5.11 -7.95
C LYS A 95 -7.31 6.02 -6.73
N ILE A 96 -6.73 5.65 -5.59
CA ILE A 96 -6.83 6.41 -4.35
C ILE A 96 -6.39 7.87 -4.50
N LEU A 97 -5.29 8.13 -5.22
CA LEU A 97 -4.82 9.49 -5.47
C LEU A 97 -5.68 10.28 -6.46
N ARG A 98 -6.44 9.59 -7.32
CA ARG A 98 -7.31 10.25 -8.30
C ARG A 98 -8.67 10.59 -7.68
N ASN A 99 -9.24 9.66 -6.93
CA ASN A 99 -10.62 9.72 -6.47
C ASN A 99 -10.73 10.23 -5.02
N ASP A 100 -9.78 9.85 -4.17
CA ASP A 100 -9.83 10.09 -2.72
C ASP A 100 -8.65 10.95 -2.24
N PHE A 101 -8.13 11.81 -3.13
CA PHE A 101 -7.00 12.70 -2.83
C PHE A 101 -7.25 13.58 -1.61
N ARG A 102 -8.51 13.90 -1.30
CA ARG A 102 -8.88 14.65 -0.10
C ARG A 102 -8.53 13.90 1.18
N ALA A 103 -8.85 12.61 1.25
CA ALA A 103 -8.50 11.77 2.41
C ALA A 103 -6.98 11.71 2.63
N VAL A 104 -6.21 11.64 1.54
CA VAL A 104 -4.74 11.71 1.59
C VAL A 104 -4.27 13.09 2.09
N ALA A 105 -4.83 14.17 1.54
CA ALA A 105 -4.47 15.53 1.96
C ALA A 105 -4.83 15.80 3.43
N ASP A 106 -5.95 15.26 3.91
CA ASP A 106 -6.37 15.35 5.31
C ASP A 106 -5.42 14.57 6.23
N ALA A 107 -5.02 13.35 5.85
CA ALA A 107 -4.03 12.56 6.58
C ALA A 107 -2.66 13.27 6.65
N VAL A 108 -2.25 13.94 5.56
CA VAL A 108 -1.02 14.75 5.55
C VAL A 108 -1.13 15.96 6.48
N ARG A 109 -2.28 16.67 6.48
CA ARG A 109 -2.52 17.79 7.40
C ARG A 109 -2.54 17.34 8.86
N GLU A 110 -3.17 16.20 9.15
CA GLU A 110 -3.16 15.56 10.48
C GLU A 110 -1.72 15.25 10.93
N LEU A 111 -0.91 14.68 10.03
CA LEU A 111 0.48 14.35 10.32
C LEU A 111 1.34 15.60 10.54
N ALA A 112 1.13 16.67 9.77
CA ALA A 112 1.93 17.89 9.84
C ALA A 112 1.82 18.63 11.18
N VAL A 113 0.72 18.47 11.92
CA VAL A 113 0.52 19.05 13.25
C VAL A 113 0.86 18.07 14.39
N THR A 114 1.24 16.84 14.07
CA THR A 114 1.68 15.85 15.06
C THR A 114 3.15 16.12 15.42
N PRO A 115 3.48 16.43 16.69
CA PRO A 115 4.87 16.59 17.10
C PRO A 115 5.66 15.31 16.84
N ALA A 116 6.91 15.44 16.39
CA ALA A 116 7.81 14.30 16.36
C ALA A 116 7.95 13.73 17.78
N HIS A 117 7.81 12.42 17.95
CA HIS A 117 8.03 11.79 19.23
C HIS A 117 9.52 11.95 19.57
N GLN A 118 9.83 12.68 20.65
CA GLN A 118 11.20 12.71 21.16
C GLN A 118 11.49 11.33 21.73
N VAL A 119 12.35 10.57 21.05
CA VAL A 119 12.92 9.34 21.61
C VAL A 119 13.83 9.79 22.76
N ALA A 120 13.45 9.45 23.98
CA ALA A 120 14.28 9.61 25.17
C ALA A 120 15.46 8.63 25.14
#